data_AF-A0ABD0PQF3-F1
#
_entry.id   AF-A0ABD0PQF3-F1
#
_cell.length_a   1.000
_cell.length_b   1.000
_cell.length_c   1.000
_cell.angle_alpha   90.00
_cell.angle_beta   90.00
_cell.angle_gamma   90.00
#
_symmetry.space_group_name_H-M   'P 1'
#
loop_
_entity.id
_entity.type
_entity.pdbx_description
1 polymer ?
#
loop_
_entity_poly.entity_id
_entity_poly.type
_entity_poly.pdbx_seq_one_letter_code
_entity_poly.pdbx_strand_id
1 'polypeptide(L)'
;MESEATSRNPLPPDVHVSPADECDGSEETPKQSLGQSDEAQYKIDTQIHAAQTDGTSATLRGTPTPPNTKLCGYLNKQGGPLRTWKSRWFVYEEKSCQLFYYRMAQDINPLGKVDLSRATFSYPLQGEEGTFHVQTPERTVILK
;
A
#
# COMPACT_ATOMS: atom_id res chain seq x y z
N MET A 1 -15.96 42.07 57.77
CA MET A 1 -14.62 41.44 57.61
C MET A 1 -14.75 40.40 56.52
N GLU A 2 -13.63 40.09 55.87
CA GLU A 2 -13.47 39.23 54.70
C GLU A 2 -13.49 39.97 53.35
N SER A 3 -12.49 39.61 52.57
CA SER A 3 -11.72 40.41 51.63
C SER A 3 -11.78 39.77 50.25
N GLU A 4 -12.00 40.56 49.20
CA GLU A 4 -11.86 40.11 47.81
C GLU A 4 -10.75 40.90 47.13
N ALA A 5 -9.63 40.22 46.87
CA ALA A 5 -8.49 40.76 46.14
C ALA A 5 -8.65 40.45 44.64
N THR A 6 -8.97 41.47 43.84
CA THR A 6 -8.92 41.41 42.38
C THR A 6 -7.49 41.62 41.90
N SER A 7 -6.87 40.57 41.36
CA SER A 7 -5.56 40.64 40.70
C SER A 7 -5.74 40.92 39.20
N ARG A 8 -5.26 42.07 38.73
CA ARG A 8 -5.24 42.45 37.30
C ARG A 8 -3.81 42.25 36.75
N ASN A 9 -3.66 41.38 35.75
CA ASN A 9 -2.44 41.30 34.94
C ASN A 9 -2.45 42.37 33.83
N PRO A 10 -1.34 43.06 33.55
CA PRO A 10 -1.24 43.97 32.41
C PRO A 10 -0.78 43.25 31.12
N LEU A 11 -1.25 43.76 29.97
CA LEU A 11 -0.84 43.35 28.61
C LEU A 11 0.47 44.06 28.20
N PRO A 12 1.34 43.44 27.38
CA PRO A 12 2.53 44.10 26.83
C PRO A 12 2.18 45.08 25.68
N PRO A 13 3.00 46.13 25.45
CA PRO A 13 2.72 47.17 24.47
C PRO A 13 3.11 46.79 23.02
N ASP A 14 2.30 47.28 22.08
CA ASP A 14 2.56 47.34 20.63
C ASP A 14 3.88 48.04 20.31
N VAL A 15 4.73 47.40 19.50
CA VAL A 15 5.87 48.06 18.85
C VAL A 15 5.57 48.24 17.37
N HIS A 16 5.59 49.50 17.00
CA HIS A 16 5.30 50.11 15.72
C HIS A 16 6.29 49.73 14.61
N VAL A 17 5.73 49.68 13.40
CA VAL A 17 6.30 49.41 12.06
C VAL A 17 7.33 50.46 11.60
N SER A 18 8.33 50.05 10.79
CA SER A 18 8.78 50.77 9.56
C SER A 18 9.83 50.00 8.73
N PRO A 19 9.97 50.32 7.41
CA PRO A 19 10.20 49.34 6.35
C PRO A 19 11.49 49.54 5.51
N ALA A 20 11.59 48.73 4.44
CA ALA A 20 12.41 48.81 3.23
C ALA A 20 13.71 48.00 3.21
N ASP A 21 13.77 46.99 2.33
CA ASP A 21 14.72 46.97 1.22
C ASP A 21 14.28 45.99 0.13
N GLU A 22 14.37 46.46 -1.11
CA GLU A 22 14.04 45.80 -2.37
C GLU A 22 15.10 44.75 -2.78
N CYS A 23 14.68 43.70 -3.50
CA CYS A 23 15.47 42.95 -4.50
C CYS A 23 14.48 42.04 -5.25
N ASP A 24 14.01 42.47 -6.41
CA ASP A 24 14.59 42.25 -7.74
C ASP A 24 14.42 40.82 -8.26
N GLY A 25 13.83 40.75 -9.45
CA GLY A 25 13.30 39.53 -10.04
C GLY A 25 14.29 38.76 -10.90
N SER A 26 13.95 37.52 -11.18
CA SER A 26 14.21 36.89 -12.47
C SER A 26 13.33 35.64 -12.60
N GLU A 27 12.39 35.69 -13.54
CA GLU A 27 11.91 34.51 -14.24
C GLU A 27 13.10 33.81 -14.88
N GLU A 28 13.16 32.48 -14.87
CA GLU A 28 13.58 31.68 -16.03
C GLU A 28 12.92 30.29 -15.99
N THR A 29 12.34 29.94 -17.13
CA THR A 29 11.72 28.67 -17.47
C THR A 29 12.79 27.60 -17.73
N PRO A 30 12.55 26.34 -17.33
CA PRO A 30 13.16 25.23 -18.06
C PRO A 30 12.12 24.48 -18.90
N LYS A 31 12.42 24.45 -20.19
CA LYS A 31 11.71 23.77 -21.25
C LYS A 31 11.65 22.25 -21.06
N GLN A 32 10.50 21.73 -21.49
CA GLN A 32 10.31 20.49 -22.25
C GLN A 32 11.58 19.66 -22.50
N SER A 33 11.58 18.42 -22.01
CA SER A 33 12.29 17.33 -22.66
C SER A 33 11.31 16.23 -23.06
N LEU A 34 11.46 15.88 -24.32
CA LEU A 34 10.69 15.00 -25.16
C LEU A 34 10.89 13.56 -24.66
N GLY A 35 9.79 12.79 -24.59
CA GLY A 35 9.88 11.37 -24.29
C GLY A 35 10.64 10.60 -25.36
N GLN A 36 11.14 9.42 -25.00
CA GLN A 36 10.82 8.17 -25.70
C GLN A 36 11.36 6.98 -24.93
N SER A 37 10.55 5.93 -25.00
CA SER A 37 10.62 4.69 -24.26
C SER A 37 11.72 3.79 -24.80
N ASP A 38 12.56 3.24 -23.92
CA ASP A 38 13.46 2.14 -24.28
C ASP A 38 12.65 0.83 -24.35
N GLU A 39 12.29 0.46 -25.57
CA GLU A 39 11.69 -0.81 -25.96
C GLU A 39 12.68 -1.97 -25.69
N ALA A 40 12.48 -2.68 -24.58
CA ALA A 40 13.11 -3.98 -24.37
C ALA A 40 12.43 -5.03 -25.25
N GLN A 41 13.00 -5.26 -26.43
CA GLN A 41 12.60 -6.28 -27.40
C GLN A 41 12.63 -7.68 -26.78
N TYR A 42 11.49 -8.16 -26.29
CA TYR A 42 11.31 -9.58 -26.02
C TYR A 42 11.17 -10.32 -27.36
N LYS A 43 11.92 -11.40 -27.55
CA LYS A 43 11.79 -12.32 -28.69
C LYS A 43 10.82 -13.42 -28.24
N ILE A 44 9.58 -13.39 -28.72
CA ILE A 44 8.70 -14.57 -28.67
C ILE A 44 8.81 -15.27 -30.01
N ASP A 45 9.61 -16.33 -30.05
CA ASP A 45 9.50 -17.38 -31.04
C ASP A 45 8.67 -18.50 -30.41
N THR A 46 7.39 -18.62 -30.76
CA THR A 46 6.69 -19.90 -30.75
C THR A 46 5.49 -19.85 -31.68
N GLN A 47 5.60 -20.67 -32.72
CA GLN A 47 4.64 -21.00 -33.74
C GLN A 47 3.34 -21.57 -33.12
N ILE A 48 2.21 -20.88 -33.33
CA ILE A 48 0.88 -21.33 -32.85
C ILE A 48 0.16 -22.01 -34.01
N HIS A 49 0.06 -23.33 -33.97
CA HIS A 49 -0.89 -24.09 -34.77
C HIS A 49 -2.26 -24.08 -34.11
N ALA A 50 -3.29 -23.86 -34.94
CA ALA A 50 -4.68 -23.74 -34.58
C ALA A 50 -5.28 -25.03 -34.00
N ALA A 51 -6.17 -24.86 -33.01
CA ALA A 51 -7.38 -25.67 -32.90
C ALA A 51 -8.45 -24.90 -32.12
N GLN A 52 -9.57 -24.64 -32.79
CA GLN A 52 -10.84 -24.24 -32.19
C GLN A 52 -11.48 -25.46 -31.51
N THR A 53 -12.19 -25.28 -30.40
CA THR A 53 -13.47 -25.98 -30.12
C THR A 53 -14.18 -25.39 -28.88
N ASP A 54 -15.38 -24.87 -29.16
CA ASP A 54 -16.65 -24.96 -28.44
C ASP A 54 -16.76 -24.76 -26.91
N GLY A 55 -17.66 -23.84 -26.58
CA GLY A 55 -18.10 -23.54 -25.23
C GLY A 55 -18.70 -24.75 -24.52
N THR A 56 -18.32 -24.90 -23.25
CA THR A 56 -19.06 -25.67 -22.26
C THR A 56 -18.95 -24.95 -20.93
N SER A 57 -20.10 -24.56 -20.40
CA SER A 57 -20.25 -24.02 -19.04
C SER A 57 -19.78 -25.10 -18.05
N ALA A 58 -18.62 -24.88 -17.43
CA ALA A 58 -18.02 -25.84 -16.50
C ALA A 58 -17.81 -25.17 -15.14
N THR A 59 -18.69 -25.56 -14.21
CA THR A 59 -18.51 -25.55 -12.76
C THR A 59 -17.04 -25.60 -12.35
N LEU A 60 -16.62 -24.64 -11.50
CA LEU A 60 -15.28 -24.51 -10.90
C LEU A 60 -14.89 -25.79 -10.14
N ARG A 61 -14.43 -26.81 -10.87
CA ARG A 61 -13.70 -27.94 -10.32
C ARG A 61 -12.25 -27.50 -10.23
N GLY A 62 -11.78 -27.33 -8.99
CA GLY A 62 -10.39 -27.04 -8.70
C GLY A 62 -9.49 -28.01 -9.45
N THR A 63 -8.68 -27.46 -10.35
CA THR A 63 -7.49 -28.16 -10.82
C THR A 63 -6.67 -28.51 -9.57
N PRO A 64 -6.24 -29.78 -9.39
CA PRO A 64 -5.31 -30.10 -8.33
C PRO A 64 -4.05 -29.28 -8.59
N THR A 65 -3.87 -28.23 -7.79
CA THR A 65 -2.63 -27.46 -7.76
C THR A 65 -1.51 -28.47 -7.50
N PRO A 66 -0.42 -28.45 -8.28
CA PRO A 66 0.71 -29.32 -8.04
C PRO A 66 1.11 -29.21 -6.57
N PRO A 67 1.46 -30.32 -5.89
CA PRO A 67 1.64 -30.37 -4.43
C PRO A 67 2.72 -29.42 -3.85
N ASN A 68 3.39 -28.63 -4.69
CA ASN A 68 4.46 -27.71 -4.32
C ASN A 68 4.25 -26.26 -4.80
N THR A 69 3.08 -25.88 -5.33
CA THR A 69 2.84 -24.47 -5.65
C THR A 69 2.53 -23.69 -4.39
N LYS A 70 3.52 -22.97 -3.85
CA LYS A 70 3.31 -22.06 -2.72
C LYS A 70 2.33 -20.95 -3.12
N LEU A 71 1.31 -20.70 -2.31
CA LEU A 71 0.48 -19.52 -2.46
C LEU A 71 1.30 -18.28 -2.07
N CYS A 72 1.63 -17.47 -3.07
CA CYS A 72 2.44 -16.28 -2.92
C CYS A 72 2.10 -15.24 -3.98
N GLY A 73 2.38 -13.97 -3.70
CA GLY A 73 2.01 -12.88 -4.60
C GLY A 73 2.29 -11.50 -4.00
N TYR A 74 2.31 -10.48 -4.86
CA TYR A 74 2.33 -9.10 -4.40
C TYR A 74 0.92 -8.65 -4.02
N LEU A 75 0.80 -8.04 -2.85
CA LEU A 75 -0.39 -7.31 -2.42
C LEU A 75 0.02 -5.95 -1.87
N ASN A 76 -0.89 -4.98 -1.96
CA ASN A 76 -0.73 -3.70 -1.33
C ASN A 76 -1.18 -3.80 0.13
N LYS A 77 -0.23 -3.63 1.05
CA LYS A 77 -0.49 -3.59 2.47
C LYS A 77 -0.64 -2.16 2.95
N GLN A 78 -1.72 -1.86 3.67
CA GLN A 78 -1.85 -0.57 4.34
C GLN A 78 -0.82 -0.45 5.49
N GLY A 79 -0.08 0.65 5.47
CA GLY A 79 0.83 1.07 6.53
C GLY A 79 0.06 1.48 7.79
N GLY A 80 0.80 1.70 8.89
CA GLY A 80 0.25 2.07 10.19
C GLY A 80 -0.37 3.48 10.23
N PRO A 81 0.07 4.40 11.12
CA PRO A 81 -0.62 5.68 11.33
C PRO A 81 -0.86 6.52 10.06
N LEU A 82 0.09 6.46 9.12
CA LEU A 82 0.04 7.23 7.87
C LEU A 82 -0.85 6.59 6.79
N ARG A 83 -1.40 5.39 7.02
CA ARG A 83 -2.34 4.68 6.11
C ARG A 83 -1.89 4.54 4.64
N THR A 84 -0.59 4.68 4.37
CA THR A 84 -0.01 4.56 3.02
C THR A 84 -0.04 3.12 2.52
N TRP A 85 -0.38 2.89 1.26
CA TRP A 85 -0.26 1.57 0.63
C TRP A 85 1.19 1.25 0.25
N LYS A 86 1.64 0.04 0.55
CA LYS A 86 2.96 -0.45 0.13
C LYS A 86 2.83 -1.84 -0.49
N SER A 87 3.32 -1.99 -1.72
CA SER A 87 3.45 -3.32 -2.35
C SER A 87 4.42 -4.18 -1.53
N ARG A 88 3.98 -5.38 -1.18
CA ARG A 88 4.72 -6.36 -0.39
C ARG A 88 4.51 -7.75 -0.98
N TRP A 89 5.58 -8.54 -1.01
CA TRP A 89 5.50 -9.93 -1.42
C TRP A 89 5.02 -10.76 -0.24
N PHE A 90 3.92 -11.47 -0.41
CA PHE A 90 3.33 -12.36 0.58
C PHE A 90 3.59 -13.81 0.23
N VAL A 91 3.86 -14.62 1.25
CA VAL A 91 4.03 -16.08 1.12
C VAL A 91 3.23 -16.75 2.23
N TYR A 92 2.31 -17.62 1.84
CA TYR A 92 1.58 -18.46 2.78
C TYR A 92 2.35 -19.75 3.05
N GLU A 93 2.54 -20.08 4.33
CA GLU A 93 3.16 -21.31 4.78
C GLU A 93 2.11 -22.18 5.49
N GLU A 94 1.59 -23.15 4.74
CA GLU A 94 0.43 -23.97 5.12
C GLU A 94 0.63 -24.72 6.44
N LYS A 95 1.81 -25.31 6.67
CA LYS A 95 2.09 -26.10 7.89
C LYS A 95 1.96 -25.31 9.18
N SER A 96 2.20 -23.99 9.11
CA SER A 96 2.17 -23.10 10.26
C SER A 96 0.94 -22.18 10.27
N CYS A 97 0.10 -22.25 9.24
CA CYS A 97 -1.00 -21.32 8.99
C CYS A 97 -0.55 -19.85 9.10
N GLN A 98 0.66 -19.53 8.62
CA GLN A 98 1.22 -18.17 8.70
C GLN A 98 1.35 -17.55 7.31
N LEU A 99 1.04 -16.27 7.25
CA LEU A 99 1.26 -15.43 6.09
C LEU A 99 2.43 -14.49 6.38
N PHE A 100 3.57 -14.75 5.75
CA PHE A 100 4.75 -13.90 5.83
C PHE A 100 4.69 -12.80 4.77
N TYR A 101 5.29 -11.65 5.06
CA TYR A 101 5.45 -10.60 4.06
C TYR A 101 6.86 -9.99 4.05
N TYR A 102 7.32 -9.69 2.84
CA TYR A 102 8.66 -9.23 2.51
C TYR A 102 8.59 -7.92 1.73
N ARG A 103 9.73 -7.23 1.55
CA ARG A 103 9.76 -6.06 0.66
C ARG A 103 9.67 -6.53 -0.79
N MET A 104 10.41 -7.58 -1.16
CA MET A 104 10.48 -8.16 -2.50
C MET A 104 10.47 -9.69 -2.44
N ALA A 105 10.23 -10.34 -3.58
CA ALA A 105 10.14 -11.80 -3.67
C ALA A 105 11.46 -12.54 -3.35
N GLN A 106 12.59 -11.90 -3.63
CA GLN A 106 13.93 -12.46 -3.40
C GLN A 106 14.46 -12.22 -1.98
N ASP A 107 13.73 -11.49 -1.13
CA ASP A 107 14.20 -11.24 0.23
C ASP A 107 14.16 -12.51 1.07
N ILE A 108 15.19 -12.71 1.89
CA ILE A 108 15.29 -13.86 2.80
C ILE A 108 14.58 -13.56 4.13
N ASN A 109 14.64 -12.30 4.59
CA ASN A 109 14.14 -11.91 5.91
C ASN A 109 12.73 -11.29 5.81
N PRO A 110 11.72 -11.87 6.47
CA PRO A 110 10.39 -11.29 6.48
C PRO A 110 10.36 -9.98 7.25
N LEU A 111 9.58 -9.02 6.76
CA LEU A 111 9.26 -7.79 7.49
C LEU A 111 8.23 -8.05 8.60
N GLY A 112 7.52 -9.17 8.53
CA GLY A 112 6.61 -9.63 9.56
C GLY A 112 5.76 -10.79 9.08
N LYS A 113 4.81 -11.17 9.94
CA LYS A 113 3.88 -12.26 9.69
C LYS A 113 2.48 -11.94 10.21
N VAL A 114 1.51 -12.69 9.74
CA VAL A 114 0.12 -12.70 10.20
C VAL A 114 -0.23 -14.16 10.50
N ASP A 115 -0.71 -14.42 11.72
CA ASP A 115 -1.24 -15.74 12.07
C ASP A 115 -2.66 -15.87 11.50
N LEU A 116 -2.85 -16.82 10.59
CA LEU A 116 -4.15 -17.05 9.94
C LEU A 116 -4.99 -18.12 10.66
N SER A 117 -4.44 -18.82 11.66
CA SER A 117 -5.15 -19.91 12.37
C SER A 117 -6.44 -19.45 13.05
N ARG A 118 -6.49 -18.18 13.46
CA ARG A 118 -7.65 -17.54 14.11
C ARG A 118 -8.10 -16.28 13.37
N ALA A 119 -7.71 -16.13 12.10
CA ALA A 119 -8.05 -14.95 11.32
C ALA A 119 -9.49 -15.04 10.78
N THR A 120 -10.18 -13.91 10.77
CA THR A 120 -11.42 -13.74 10.00
C THR A 120 -11.17 -12.78 8.83
N PHE A 121 -11.75 -13.10 7.67
CA PHE A 121 -11.61 -12.30 6.46
C PHE A 121 -12.92 -11.55 6.20
N SER A 122 -12.84 -10.26 5.89
CA SER A 122 -14.01 -9.46 5.54
C SER A 122 -13.74 -8.56 4.33
N TYR A 123 -14.78 -8.32 3.54
CA TYR A 123 -14.76 -7.43 2.39
C TYR A 123 -15.74 -6.28 2.65
N PRO A 124 -15.26 -5.10 3.08
CA PRO A 124 -16.15 -3.98 3.42
C PRO A 124 -16.86 -3.44 2.16
N LEU A 125 -18.19 -3.39 2.20
CA LEU A 125 -19.02 -2.94 1.06
C LEU A 125 -18.82 -1.45 0.71
N GLN A 126 -18.50 -0.61 1.70
CA GLN A 126 -18.16 0.80 1.51
C GLN A 126 -16.64 1.05 1.42
N GLY A 127 -15.83 0.00 1.23
CA GLY A 127 -14.37 0.13 1.08
C GLY A 127 -13.93 0.49 -0.34
N GLU A 128 -12.65 0.83 -0.49
CA GLU A 128 -12.02 0.91 -1.82
C GLU A 128 -12.06 -0.45 -2.50
N GLU A 129 -12.29 -0.48 -3.82
CA GLU A 129 -12.34 -1.71 -4.62
C GLU A 129 -11.11 -2.59 -4.40
N GLY A 130 -11.34 -3.89 -4.26
CA GLY A 130 -10.28 -4.89 -4.04
C GLY A 130 -9.74 -4.92 -2.62
N THR A 131 -10.21 -4.05 -1.73
CA THR A 131 -9.74 -4.03 -0.34
C THR A 131 -10.42 -5.10 0.50
N PHE A 132 -9.63 -5.86 1.26
CA PHE A 132 -10.13 -6.82 2.23
C PHE A 132 -9.35 -6.71 3.54
N HIS A 133 -10.00 -7.14 4.62
CA HIS A 133 -9.42 -7.13 5.96
C HIS A 133 -9.11 -8.54 6.41
N VAL A 134 -7.91 -8.73 6.96
CA VAL A 134 -7.51 -9.92 7.71
C VAL A 134 -7.48 -9.53 9.18
N GLN A 135 -8.50 -9.93 9.92
CA GLN A 135 -8.66 -9.62 11.33
C GLN A 135 -8.11 -10.77 12.15
N THR A 136 -7.08 -10.49 12.96
CA THR A 136 -6.47 -11.43 13.91
C THR A 136 -6.68 -10.90 15.33
N PRO A 137 -6.54 -11.74 16.38
CA PRO A 137 -6.60 -11.27 17.76
C PRO A 137 -5.60 -10.15 18.07
N GLU A 138 -4.45 -10.13 17.40
CA GLU A 138 -3.38 -9.16 17.63
C GLU A 138 -3.64 -7.84 16.90
N ARG A 139 -4.24 -7.89 15.69
CA ARG A 139 -4.43 -6.72 14.82
C ARG A 139 -5.33 -7.01 13.61
N THR A 140 -5.79 -5.93 12.99
CA THR A 140 -6.35 -5.98 11.62
C THR A 140 -5.28 -5.59 10.61
N VAL A 141 -5.13 -6.38 9.56
CA VAL A 141 -4.33 -6.06 8.38
C VAL A 141 -5.26 -5.76 7.21
N ILE A 142 -5.05 -4.63 6.54
CA ILE A 142 -5.82 -4.20 5.38
C ILE A 142 -4.95 -4.42 4.13
N LEU A 143 -5.47 -5.18 3.17
CA LEU A 143 -4.80 -5.62 1.95
C LEU A 143 -5.65 -5.28 0.72
N LYS A 144 -4.99 -5.08 -0.42
CA LYS A 144 -5.59 -4.88 -1.74
C LYS A 144 -4.74 -5.56 -2.81
#